data_AF-A0A5Q4SY42-F1
#
_entry.id   AF-A0A5Q4SY42-F1
#
_cell.length_a   1.000
_cell.length_b   1.000
_cell.length_c   1.000
_cell.angle_alpha   90.00
_cell.angle_beta   90.00
_cell.angle_gamma   90.00
#
_symmetry.space_group_name_H-M   'P 1'
#
loop_
_entity.id
_entity.type
_entity.pdbx_description
1 polymer ?
#
loop_
_entity_poly.entity_id
_entity_poly.type
_entity_poly.pdbx_seq_one_letter_code
_entity_poly.pdbx_strand_id
1 'polypeptide(L)'
;MSARTVTVPTLDIGDVLVPAPAWCAGHDEAPGLLVDLTHRGAEQLLGTNEFTVGMAQFTQHPYSPRDRSTGLFIEPTGDPGTLGPSEADLYAAALVEAAGQVRQMARWLAIIRGPKGGA
;
A
#
# COMPACT_ATOMS: atom_id res chain seq x y z
N MET A 1 -11.37 5.70 -15.12
CA MET A 1 -11.73 4.96 -13.88
C MET A 1 -12.04 6.01 -12.83
N SER A 2 -13.30 6.18 -12.48
CA SER A 2 -13.76 7.32 -11.69
C SER A 2 -13.66 7.02 -10.19
N ALA A 3 -13.34 8.03 -9.39
CA ALA A 3 -13.46 7.97 -7.94
C ALA A 3 -14.91 7.66 -7.55
N ARG A 4 -15.11 6.86 -6.50
CA ARG A 4 -16.43 6.58 -5.91
C ARG A 4 -16.51 7.21 -4.53
N THR A 5 -17.67 7.69 -4.11
CA THR A 5 -17.85 8.17 -2.73
C THR A 5 -18.31 7.01 -1.85
N VAL A 6 -17.71 6.88 -0.67
CA VAL A 6 -18.05 5.85 0.33
C VAL A 6 -18.40 6.52 1.65
N THR A 7 -19.30 5.91 2.41
CA THR A 7 -19.57 6.30 3.81
C THR A 7 -18.65 5.50 4.72
N VAL A 8 -17.89 6.19 5.56
CA VAL A 8 -16.99 5.59 6.55
C VAL A 8 -17.41 6.05 7.94
N PRO A 9 -17.79 5.12 8.84
CA PRO A 9 -18.06 5.46 10.24
C PRO A 9 -16.76 5.81 10.96
N THR A 10 -16.75 6.89 11.74
CA THR A 10 -15.67 7.26 12.67
C THR A 10 -16.23 7.43 14.08
N LEU A 11 -15.40 7.24 15.11
CA LEU A 11 -15.88 7.34 16.51
C LEU A 11 -15.98 8.78 17.00
N ASP A 12 -15.20 9.70 16.43
CA ASP A 12 -15.11 11.10 16.86
C ASP A 12 -16.20 12.01 16.29
N ILE A 13 -16.62 11.78 15.04
CA ILE A 13 -17.56 12.67 14.34
C ILE A 13 -18.70 11.92 13.62
N GLY A 14 -18.76 10.60 13.75
CA GLY A 14 -19.78 9.75 13.14
C GLY A 14 -19.49 9.42 11.69
N ASP A 15 -20.54 9.23 10.88
CA ASP A 15 -20.43 8.82 9.49
C ASP A 15 -19.93 9.96 8.59
N VAL A 16 -18.90 9.69 7.78
CA VAL A 16 -18.30 10.66 6.86
C VAL A 16 -18.35 10.14 5.42
N LEU A 17 -18.72 11.02 4.49
CA LEU A 17 -18.63 10.75 3.07
C LEU A 17 -17.23 11.08 2.55
N VAL A 18 -16.53 10.09 2.01
CA VAL A 18 -15.14 10.20 1.57
C VAL A 18 -15.00 9.80 0.11
N PRO A 19 -14.32 10.60 -0.73
CA PRO A 19 -13.94 10.17 -2.08
C PRO A 19 -12.89 9.04 -1.99
N ALA A 20 -13.27 7.84 -2.41
CA ALA A 20 -12.36 6.71 -2.55
C ALA A 20 -11.72 6.70 -3.95
N PRO A 21 -10.37 6.69 -4.03
CA PRO A 21 -9.65 6.50 -5.28
C PRO A 21 -10.02 5.17 -5.95
N ALA A 22 -9.94 5.11 -7.28
CA ALA A 22 -10.27 3.90 -8.03
C ALA A 22 -9.38 2.69 -7.71
N TRP A 23 -8.19 2.93 -7.15
CA TRP A 23 -7.26 1.88 -6.70
C TRP A 23 -7.54 1.41 -5.26
N CYS A 24 -8.42 2.08 -4.52
CA CYS A 24 -8.73 1.73 -3.13
C CYS A 24 -9.54 0.42 -3.10
N ALA A 25 -9.04 -0.55 -2.33
CA ALA A 25 -9.64 -1.88 -2.21
C ALA A 25 -10.88 -1.91 -1.32
N GLY A 26 -11.02 -0.98 -0.36
CA GLY A 26 -12.16 -0.94 0.55
C GLY A 26 -11.84 -0.32 1.90
N HIS A 27 -12.84 -0.36 2.79
CA HIS A 27 -12.79 0.12 4.18
C HIS A 27 -13.55 -0.87 5.07
N ASP A 28 -12.93 -2.02 5.36
CA ASP A 28 -13.58 -3.07 6.15
C ASP A 28 -13.51 -2.76 7.66
N GLU A 29 -12.55 -1.93 8.07
CA GLU A 29 -12.38 -1.45 9.44
C GLU A 29 -12.69 0.04 9.55
N ALA A 30 -13.53 0.38 10.53
CA ALA A 30 -13.86 1.75 10.88
C ALA A 30 -12.68 2.40 11.63
N PRO A 31 -12.13 3.54 11.16
CA PRO A 31 -11.09 4.25 11.90
C PRO A 31 -11.68 4.84 13.19
N GLY A 32 -10.87 4.87 14.25
CA GLY A 32 -11.26 5.52 15.51
C GLY A 32 -11.48 7.02 15.31
N LEU A 33 -10.53 7.70 14.67
CA LEU A 33 -10.57 9.13 14.38
C LEU A 33 -10.58 9.38 12.88
N LEU A 34 -11.19 10.49 12.42
CA LEU A 34 -11.16 10.85 10.99
C LEU A 34 -9.74 10.93 10.43
N VAL A 35 -8.79 11.42 11.25
CA VAL A 35 -7.39 11.58 10.86
C VAL A 35 -6.69 10.25 10.55
N ASP A 36 -7.18 9.15 11.12
CA ASP A 36 -6.64 7.79 10.93
C ASP A 36 -7.24 7.09 9.70
N LEU A 37 -8.23 7.70 9.05
CA LEU A 37 -8.81 7.16 7.83
C LEU A 37 -7.73 6.99 6.77
N THR A 38 -7.65 5.77 6.24
CA THR A 38 -6.62 5.36 5.30
C THR A 38 -7.25 4.65 4.12
N HIS A 39 -6.99 5.11 2.90
CA HIS A 39 -7.22 4.31 1.71
C HIS A 39 -6.07 3.32 1.54
N ARG A 40 -6.39 2.04 1.38
CA ARG A 40 -5.42 0.98 1.09
C ARG A 40 -5.77 0.35 -0.26
N GLY A 41 -4.75 0.12 -1.08
CA GLY A 41 -4.87 -0.64 -2.31
C GLY A 41 -4.87 -2.15 -2.04
N ALA A 42 -4.92 -2.95 -3.10
CA ALA A 42 -4.71 -4.38 -2.96
C ALA A 42 -3.25 -4.67 -2.56
N GLU A 43 -3.07 -5.55 -1.59
CA GLU A 43 -1.75 -6.03 -1.19
C GLU A 43 -1.08 -6.81 -2.32
N GLN A 44 0.20 -6.54 -2.53
CA GLN A 44 1.06 -7.24 -3.49
C GLN A 44 2.17 -7.91 -2.69
N LEU A 45 2.19 -9.24 -2.68
CA LEU A 45 3.30 -9.98 -2.11
C LEU A 45 4.55 -9.76 -2.96
N LEU A 46 5.69 -9.62 -2.29
CA LEU A 46 6.99 -9.39 -2.88
C LEU A 46 7.87 -10.63 -2.75
N GLY A 47 8.63 -10.92 -3.80
CA GLY A 47 9.54 -12.06 -3.87
C GLY A 47 9.16 -13.04 -4.99
N THR A 48 9.42 -14.32 -4.75
CA THR A 48 9.07 -15.42 -5.67
C THR A 48 7.97 -16.29 -5.09
N ASN A 49 7.58 -17.35 -5.81
CA ASN A 49 6.63 -18.33 -5.30
C ASN A 49 7.22 -19.15 -4.14
N GLU A 50 8.53 -19.29 -4.09
CA GLU A 50 9.27 -20.04 -3.07
C GLU A 50 9.48 -19.20 -1.81
N PHE A 51 9.75 -17.89 -1.96
CA PHE A 51 10.00 -16.98 -0.84
C PHE A 51 9.23 -15.68 -1.00
N THR A 52 8.34 -15.41 -0.04
CA THR A 52 7.81 -14.07 0.22
C THR A 52 8.77 -13.33 1.14
N VAL A 53 9.22 -12.16 0.70
CA VAL A 53 10.16 -11.30 1.44
C VAL A 53 9.53 -9.99 1.92
N GLY A 54 8.29 -9.75 1.52
CA GLY A 54 7.58 -8.52 1.84
C GLY A 54 6.19 -8.46 1.24
N MET A 55 5.51 -7.38 1.56
CA MET A 55 4.26 -6.98 0.94
C MET A 55 4.29 -5.48 0.70
N ALA A 56 3.67 -5.05 -0.39
CA ALA A 56 3.52 -3.65 -0.72
C ALA A 56 2.10 -3.32 -1.15
N GLN A 57 1.65 -2.11 -0.83
CA GLN A 57 0.35 -1.59 -1.25
C GLN A 57 0.36 -0.07 -1.37
N PHE A 58 -0.50 0.47 -2.22
CA PHE A 58 -0.71 1.93 -2.24
C PHE A 58 -1.50 2.35 -1.00
N THR A 59 -1.06 3.45 -0.39
CA THR A 59 -1.74 4.02 0.78
C THR A 59 -1.95 5.52 0.61
N GLN A 60 -3.01 6.04 1.23
CA GLN A 60 -3.23 7.47 1.35
C GLN A 60 -3.98 7.76 2.65
N HIS A 61 -3.54 8.79 3.39
CA HIS A 61 -4.21 9.29 4.58
C HIS A 61 -4.86 10.65 4.25
N PRO A 62 -6.07 10.68 3.67
CA PRO A 62 -6.66 11.90 3.11
C PRO A 62 -6.87 13.04 4.13
N TYR A 63 -7.00 12.70 5.42
CA TYR A 63 -7.23 13.68 6.49
C TYR A 63 -6.00 13.89 7.39
N SER A 64 -4.85 13.28 7.07
CA SER A 64 -3.61 13.48 7.81
C SER A 64 -3.19 14.96 7.81
N PRO A 65 -2.72 15.51 8.95
CA PRO A 65 -2.22 16.88 9.03
C PRO A 65 -0.80 17.02 8.49
N ARG A 66 -0.09 15.91 8.23
CA ARG A 66 1.32 15.94 7.81
C ARG A 66 1.49 15.77 6.30
N ASP A 67 0.94 14.67 5.77
CA ASP A 67 1.01 14.35 4.35
C ASP A 67 -0.25 13.57 3.94
N ARG A 68 -0.87 14.02 2.85
CA ARG A 68 -2.10 13.47 2.27
C ARG A 68 -1.85 12.86 0.89
N SER A 69 -0.59 12.81 0.46
CA SER A 69 -0.21 12.24 -0.82
C SER A 69 -0.41 10.73 -0.83
N THR A 70 -0.70 10.18 -2.02
CA THR A 70 -0.65 8.74 -2.21
C THR A 70 0.80 8.28 -2.18
N GLY A 71 1.08 7.25 -1.41
CA GLY A 71 2.40 6.63 -1.26
C GLY A 71 2.37 5.13 -1.54
N LEU A 72 3.55 4.52 -1.47
CA LEU A 72 3.73 3.08 -1.46
C LEU A 72 4.14 2.67 -0.04
N PHE A 73 3.27 1.94 0.65
CA PHE A 73 3.61 1.28 1.90
C PHE A 73 4.30 -0.05 1.57
N ILE A 74 5.41 -0.33 2.26
CA ILE A 74 6.16 -1.57 2.12
C ILE A 74 6.42 -2.09 3.53
N GLU A 75 6.08 -3.34 3.75
CA GLU A 75 6.35 -4.05 4.98
C GLU A 75 7.20 -5.27 4.66
N PRO A 76 8.36 -5.45 5.31
CA PRO A 76 9.04 -6.74 5.31
C PRO A 76 8.13 -7.78 5.98
N THR A 77 7.85 -8.85 5.27
CA THR A 77 6.99 -9.95 5.71
C THR A 77 7.62 -11.26 5.29
N GLY A 78 7.24 -12.35 5.94
CA GLY A 78 7.93 -13.62 5.77
C GLY A 78 9.09 -13.70 6.75
N ASP A 79 9.12 -14.76 7.53
CA ASP A 79 10.12 -14.97 8.57
C ASP A 79 11.11 -16.03 8.06
N PRO A 80 12.19 -15.65 7.36
CA PRO A 80 13.23 -16.60 7.06
C PRO A 80 13.96 -16.88 8.37
N GLY A 81 13.72 -18.06 8.95
CA GLY A 81 14.51 -18.57 10.05
C GLY A 81 15.98 -18.81 9.66
N THR A 82 16.65 -19.75 10.32
CA THR A 82 18.00 -20.14 9.88
C THR A 82 17.93 -20.91 8.56
N LEU A 83 18.48 -20.33 7.50
CA LEU A 83 18.53 -20.92 6.16
C LEU A 83 19.82 -21.72 5.94
N GLY A 84 19.71 -22.87 5.26
CA GLY A 84 20.86 -23.56 4.68
C GLY A 84 21.43 -22.82 3.46
N PRO A 85 22.59 -23.25 2.92
CA PRO A 85 23.23 -22.54 1.80
C PRO A 85 22.35 -22.35 0.57
N SER A 86 21.68 -23.41 0.11
CA SER A 86 20.81 -23.33 -1.07
C SER A 86 19.55 -22.48 -0.84
N GLU A 87 19.01 -22.51 0.38
CA GLU A 87 17.86 -21.67 0.74
C GLU A 87 18.26 -20.20 0.83
N ALA A 88 19.47 -19.90 1.31
CA ALA A 88 20.01 -18.55 1.33
C ALA A 88 20.18 -17.98 -0.09
N ASP A 89 20.65 -18.79 -1.05
CA ASP A 89 20.73 -18.39 -2.46
C ASP A 89 19.34 -18.10 -3.07
N LEU A 90 18.34 -18.93 -2.76
CA LEU A 90 16.96 -18.72 -3.21
C LEU A 90 16.32 -17.48 -2.57
N TYR A 91 16.55 -17.26 -1.27
CA TYR A 91 16.08 -16.08 -0.57
C TYR A 91 16.71 -14.80 -1.14
N ALA A 92 18.01 -14.83 -1.47
CA ALA A 92 18.68 -13.73 -2.15
C ALA A 92 18.06 -13.44 -3.53
N ALA A 93 17.75 -14.48 -4.31
CA ALA A 93 17.06 -14.31 -5.58
C ALA A 93 15.66 -13.67 -5.40
N ALA A 94 14.92 -14.04 -4.36
CA ALA A 94 13.64 -13.43 -4.04
C ALA A 94 13.74 -11.94 -3.66
N LEU A 95 14.79 -11.53 -2.94
CA LEU A 95 15.06 -10.11 -2.68
C LEU A 95 15.35 -9.33 -3.98
N VAL A 96 16.06 -9.93 -4.92
CA VAL A 96 16.32 -9.31 -6.23
C VAL A 96 15.04 -9.14 -7.04
N GLU A 97 14.18 -10.16 -7.06
CA GLU A 97 12.87 -10.10 -7.72
C GLU A 97 11.96 -9.04 -7.07
N ALA A 98 11.88 -9.03 -5.74
CA ALA A 98 11.15 -8.03 -4.97
C ALA A 98 11.60 -6.59 -5.30
N ALA A 99 12.90 -6.36 -5.48
CA ALA A 99 13.39 -5.06 -5.90
C ALA A 99 12.86 -4.65 -7.30
N GLY A 100 12.68 -5.61 -8.21
CA GLY A 100 12.05 -5.40 -9.52
C GLY A 100 10.57 -5.01 -9.39
N GLN A 101 9.82 -5.74 -8.56
CA GLN A 101 8.41 -5.50 -8.26
C GLN A 101 8.20 -4.12 -7.62
N VAL A 102 9.01 -3.74 -6.63
CA VAL A 102 8.95 -2.39 -6.01
C VAL A 102 9.20 -1.29 -7.04
N ARG A 103 10.19 -1.46 -7.94
CA ARG A 103 10.43 -0.49 -9.02
C ARG A 103 9.23 -0.38 -9.97
N GLN A 104 8.54 -1.48 -10.24
CA GLN A 104 7.32 -1.47 -11.05
C GLN A 104 6.20 -0.71 -10.34
N MET A 105 5.95 -0.99 -9.06
CA MET A 105 4.95 -0.27 -8.27
C MET A 105 5.27 1.21 -8.14
N ALA A 106 6.54 1.61 -8.03
CA ALA A 106 6.94 3.00 -8.04
C ALA A 106 6.58 3.72 -9.35
N ARG A 107 6.70 3.04 -10.50
CA ARG A 107 6.24 3.58 -11.80
C ARG A 107 4.71 3.73 -11.83
N TRP A 108 3.99 2.75 -11.29
CA TRP A 108 2.53 2.86 -11.14
C TRP A 108 2.13 4.00 -10.22
N LEU A 109 2.84 4.20 -9.10
CA LEU A 109 2.60 5.32 -8.19
C LEU A 109 2.77 6.67 -8.89
N ALA A 110 3.80 6.80 -9.73
CA ALA A 110 4.01 8.02 -10.52
C ALA A 110 2.84 8.30 -11.47
N ILE A 111 2.24 7.26 -12.07
CA ILE A 111 1.03 7.38 -12.90
C ILE A 111 -0.18 7.79 -12.04
N ILE A 112 -0.39 7.14 -10.90
CA ILE A 112 -1.51 7.41 -9.98
C ILE A 112 -1.49 8.86 -9.48
N ARG A 113 -0.30 9.38 -9.14
CA ARG A 113 -0.15 10.77 -8.69
C ARG A 113 -0.32 11.78 -9.81
N GLY A 114 -0.23 11.34 -11.06
CA GLY A 114 -0.17 12.22 -12.23
C GLY A 114 1.08 13.10 -12.24
N PRO A 115 1.25 13.93 -13.29
CA PRO A 115 2.22 15.03 -13.23
C PRO A 115 1.87 15.91 -12.04
N LYS A 116 2.85 16.34 -11.24
CA LYS A 116 2.62 17.44 -10.29
C LYS A 116 2.05 18.61 -11.10
N GLY A 117 0.79 18.96 -10.85
CA GLY A 117 0.18 20.14 -11.44
C GLY A 117 1.06 21.34 -11.12
N GLY A 118 1.62 21.96 -12.15
CA GLY A 118 2.29 23.24 -12.02
C GLY A 118 1.26 24.31 -11.68
N ALA A 119 1.46 24.96 -10.54
CA ALA A 119 0.99 26.31 -10.22
C ALA A 119 1.93 26.88 -9.16
#